data_AF-X0ZX91-F1
#
_entry.id   AF-X0ZX91-F1
#
_cell.length_a   1.000
_cell.length_b   1.000
_cell.length_c   1.000
_cell.angle_alpha   90.00
_cell.angle_beta   90.00
_cell.angle_gamma   90.00
#
_symmetry.space_group_name_H-M   'P 1'
#
loop_
_entity.id
_entity.type
_entity.pdbx_description
1 polymer ?
#
loop_
_entity_poly.entity_id
_entity_poly.type
_entity_poly.pdbx_seq_one_letter_code
_entity_poly.pdbx_strand_id
1 'polypeptide(L)'
;MDHEPNFQEITQAMGDFEKYDEVVFCGLGEPTLRLDLLKKLAKYVKEKGVKTRLNTNGEGNLIHKRNIVPELVGLIDAVSTSLNVDNSEKYDNICKSRFGKGVFYDVIDFIKECRKLLPETLVTVLDLPETDL
;
A
#
# COMPACT_ATOMS: atom_id res chain seq x y z
N MET A 1 -15.83 -13.95 -11.45
CA MET A 1 -15.92 -13.56 -10.03
C MET A 1 -16.95 -12.46 -9.98
N ASP A 2 -18.08 -12.68 -9.32
CA ASP A 2 -19.29 -11.89 -9.53
C ASP A 2 -19.49 -10.73 -8.52
N HIS A 3 -18.55 -10.52 -7.58
CA HIS A 3 -18.52 -9.35 -6.69
C HIS A 3 -17.16 -9.18 -5.97
N GLU A 4 -16.94 -7.96 -5.47
CA GLU A 4 -15.82 -7.63 -4.58
C GLU A 4 -16.08 -8.19 -3.16
N PRO A 5 -15.12 -8.92 -2.56
CA PRO A 5 -15.37 -9.61 -1.28
C PRO A 5 -15.51 -8.61 -0.13
N ASN A 6 -16.43 -8.86 0.80
CA ASN A 6 -16.67 -8.01 1.97
C ASN A 6 -15.81 -8.43 3.19
N PHE A 7 -15.95 -7.72 4.31
CA PHE A 7 -15.17 -7.99 5.53
C PHE A 7 -15.31 -9.43 6.02
N GLN A 8 -16.52 -9.98 6.06
CA GLN A 8 -16.76 -11.34 6.56
C GLN A 8 -16.18 -12.40 5.63
N GLU A 9 -16.33 -12.21 4.32
CA GLU A 9 -15.77 -13.12 3.32
C GLU A 9 -14.24 -13.16 3.40
N ILE A 10 -13.61 -11.99 3.58
CA ILE A 10 -12.16 -11.89 3.71
C ILE A 10 -11.68 -12.51 5.03
N THR A 11 -12.28 -12.16 6.17
CA THR A 11 -11.83 -12.73 7.46
C THR A 11 -12.04 -14.23 7.55
N GLN A 12 -13.11 -14.76 6.94
CA GLN A 12 -13.30 -16.20 6.81
C GLN A 12 -12.23 -16.84 5.92
N ALA A 13 -11.88 -16.21 4.79
CA ALA A 13 -10.86 -16.71 3.87
C ALA A 13 -9.43 -16.63 4.43
N MET A 14 -9.15 -15.71 5.37
CA MET A 14 -7.85 -15.60 6.02
C MET A 14 -7.49 -16.82 6.89
N GLY A 15 -8.50 -17.57 7.37
CA GLY A 15 -8.30 -18.76 8.19
C GLY A 15 -7.50 -18.48 9.47
N ASP A 16 -6.62 -19.41 9.86
CA ASP A 16 -5.78 -19.30 11.06
C ASP A 16 -4.56 -18.39 10.82
N PHE A 17 -4.80 -17.11 10.50
CA PHE A 17 -3.71 -16.16 10.21
C PHE A 17 -2.88 -15.81 11.47
N GLU A 18 -3.39 -16.07 12.67
CA GLU A 18 -2.73 -15.83 13.96
C GLU A 18 -1.42 -16.63 14.14
N LYS A 19 -1.20 -17.67 13.32
CA LYS A 19 0.03 -18.49 13.36
C LYS A 19 1.19 -17.89 12.56
N TYR A 20 0.97 -16.81 11.83
CA TYR A 20 1.99 -16.15 11.01
C TYR A 20 2.45 -14.85 11.67
N ASP A 21 3.67 -14.42 11.34
CA ASP A 21 4.26 -13.21 11.91
C ASP A 21 3.60 -11.92 11.39
N GLU A 22 3.05 -11.95 10.16
CA GLU A 22 2.54 -10.78 9.46
C GLU A 22 1.41 -11.14 8.48
N VAL A 23 0.41 -10.27 8.39
CA VAL A 23 -0.58 -10.23 7.30
C VAL A 23 -0.24 -9.10 6.35
N VAL A 24 -0.12 -9.43 5.05
CA VAL A 24 0.16 -8.46 3.99
C VAL A 24 -1.11 -8.15 3.21
N PHE A 25 -1.50 -6.88 3.19
CA PHE A 25 -2.52 -6.35 2.30
C PHE A 25 -1.90 -6.09 0.92
N CYS A 26 -2.11 -7.03 0.00
CA CYS A 26 -1.75 -6.93 -1.41
C CYS A 26 -2.90 -7.44 -2.29
N GLY A 27 -2.96 -7.01 -3.55
CA GLY A 27 -4.00 -7.47 -4.48
C GLY A 27 -3.64 -7.24 -5.94
N LEU A 28 -4.50 -7.71 -6.84
CA LEU A 28 -4.38 -7.48 -8.29
C LEU A 28 -4.54 -6.00 -8.68
N GLY A 29 -5.10 -5.19 -7.79
CA GLY A 29 -5.15 -3.73 -7.91
C GLY A 29 -4.59 -3.06 -6.65
N GLU A 30 -4.83 -1.77 -6.53
CA GLU A 30 -4.31 -0.97 -5.41
C GLU A 30 -5.15 -1.18 -4.14
N PRO A 31 -4.58 -1.74 -3.03
CA PRO A 31 -5.35 -2.06 -1.83
C PRO A 31 -6.02 -0.84 -1.19
N THR A 32 -5.42 0.34 -1.32
CA THR A 32 -5.99 1.57 -0.78
C THR A 32 -7.27 2.01 -1.50
N LEU A 33 -7.65 1.45 -2.66
CA LEU A 33 -8.95 1.72 -3.30
C LEU A 33 -10.13 1.44 -2.35
N ARG A 34 -9.98 0.46 -1.45
CA ARG A 34 -10.99 0.08 -0.45
C ARG A 34 -10.52 0.43 0.97
N LEU A 35 -9.98 1.64 1.15
CA LEU A 35 -9.33 2.09 2.39
C LEU A 35 -10.12 1.80 3.67
N ASP A 36 -11.44 2.02 3.70
CA ASP A 36 -12.22 1.77 4.91
C ASP A 36 -12.33 0.28 5.25
N LEU A 37 -12.39 -0.60 4.24
CA LEU A 37 -12.34 -2.03 4.46
C LEU A 37 -10.94 -2.46 4.90
N LEU A 38 -9.91 -1.93 4.25
CA LEU A 38 -8.52 -2.18 4.63
C LEU A 38 -8.27 -1.82 6.10
N LYS A 39 -8.68 -0.62 6.54
CA LYS A 39 -8.56 -0.19 7.95
C LYS A 39 -9.31 -1.12 8.90
N LYS A 40 -10.51 -1.59 8.54
CA LYS A 40 -11.28 -2.54 9.34
C LYS A 40 -10.57 -3.89 9.48
N LEU A 41 -10.03 -4.42 8.39
CA LEU A 41 -9.28 -5.67 8.38
C LEU A 41 -7.97 -5.54 9.16
N ALA A 42 -7.23 -4.45 8.94
CA ALA A 42 -6.00 -4.16 9.66
C ALA A 42 -6.24 -4.10 11.17
N LYS A 43 -7.28 -3.38 11.60
CA LYS A 43 -7.70 -3.35 13.01
C LYS A 43 -7.99 -4.75 13.55
N TYR A 44 -8.76 -5.55 12.82
CA TYR A 44 -9.09 -6.92 13.21
C TYR A 44 -7.83 -7.79 13.39
N VAL A 45 -6.86 -7.70 12.48
CA VAL A 45 -5.58 -8.42 12.57
C VAL A 45 -4.77 -7.93 13.78
N LYS A 46 -4.69 -6.62 14.00
CA LYS A 46 -3.97 -6.01 15.13
C LYS A 46 -4.56 -6.42 16.48
N GLU A 47 -5.88 -6.53 16.59
CA GLU A 47 -6.57 -7.02 17.79
C GLU A 47 -6.20 -8.47 18.14
N LYS A 48 -5.69 -9.25 17.16
CA LYS A 48 -5.17 -10.60 17.37
C LYS A 48 -3.65 -10.66 17.58
N GLY A 49 -2.98 -9.51 17.67
CA GLY A 49 -1.55 -9.42 17.96
C GLY A 49 -0.63 -9.72 16.78
N VAL A 50 -1.16 -9.82 15.56
CA VAL A 50 -0.38 -10.08 14.34
C VAL A 50 0.02 -8.75 13.69
N LYS A 51 1.21 -8.71 13.08
CA LYS A 51 1.67 -7.51 12.35
C LYS A 51 0.93 -7.34 11.03
N THR A 52 0.91 -6.12 10.55
CA THR A 52 0.21 -5.74 9.31
C THR A 52 1.13 -4.98 8.37
N ARG A 53 1.13 -5.37 7.10
CA ARG A 53 1.86 -4.68 6.03
C ARG A 53 0.93 -4.23 4.93
N LEU A 54 1.09 -3.00 4.46
CA LEU A 54 0.45 -2.52 3.23
C LEU A 54 1.47 -2.58 2.09
N ASN A 55 1.17 -3.36 1.06
CA ASN A 55 1.91 -3.34 -0.21
C ASN A 55 1.13 -2.49 -1.22
N THR A 56 1.69 -1.37 -1.66
CA THR A 56 0.97 -0.32 -2.41
C THR A 56 1.81 0.30 -3.50
N ASN A 57 1.17 0.85 -4.53
CA ASN A 57 1.82 1.69 -5.54
C ASN A 57 2.14 3.12 -5.05
N GLY A 58 1.68 3.49 -3.85
CA GLY A 58 1.93 4.80 -3.24
C GLY A 58 0.98 5.92 -3.69
N GLU A 59 -0.03 5.62 -4.53
CA GLU A 59 -0.99 6.61 -5.02
C GLU A 59 -2.19 6.83 -4.08
N GLY A 60 -2.16 6.26 -2.86
CA GLY A 60 -3.28 6.30 -1.92
C GLY A 60 -3.80 7.70 -1.62
N ASN A 61 -2.91 8.69 -1.48
CA ASN A 61 -3.29 10.09 -1.26
C ASN A 61 -4.05 10.68 -2.47
N LEU A 62 -3.63 10.36 -3.69
CA LEU A 62 -4.27 10.79 -4.94
C LEU A 62 -5.66 10.15 -5.10
N ILE A 63 -5.77 8.86 -4.77
CA ILE A 63 -7.03 8.11 -4.81
C ILE A 63 -8.09 8.75 -3.89
N HIS A 64 -7.69 9.11 -2.67
CA HIS A 64 -8.60 9.65 -1.64
C HIS A 64 -8.68 11.17 -1.60
N LYS A 65 -7.86 11.87 -2.41
CA LYS A 65 -7.74 13.33 -2.47
C LYS A 65 -7.43 13.97 -1.11
N ARG A 66 -6.70 13.25 -0.24
CA ARG A 66 -6.25 13.69 1.09
C ARG A 66 -5.07 12.85 1.56
N ASN A 67 -4.35 13.30 2.58
CA ASN A 67 -3.30 12.50 3.22
C ASN A 67 -3.92 11.36 4.05
N ILE A 68 -3.75 10.12 3.61
CA ILE A 68 -4.29 8.93 4.29
C ILE A 68 -3.31 8.34 5.32
N VAL A 69 -2.03 8.71 5.27
CA VAL A 69 -0.99 8.09 6.12
C VAL A 69 -1.29 8.23 7.62
N PRO A 70 -1.77 9.38 8.14
CA PRO A 70 -2.18 9.49 9.54
C PRO A 70 -3.31 8.53 9.92
N GLU A 71 -4.19 8.16 8.98
CA GLU A 71 -5.26 7.18 9.23
C GLU A 71 -4.75 5.74 9.36
N LEU A 72 -3.50 5.47 8.94
CA LEU A 72 -2.88 4.15 9.00
C LEU A 72 -2.10 3.91 10.30
N VAL A 73 -1.84 4.96 11.07
CA VAL A 73 -1.06 4.88 12.33
C VAL A 73 -1.79 3.96 13.33
N GLY A 74 -1.04 3.00 13.88
CA GLY A 74 -1.58 1.98 14.78
C GLY A 74 -2.37 0.85 14.10
N LEU A 75 -2.66 0.99 12.81
CA LEU A 75 -3.32 -0.03 11.99
C LEU A 75 -2.35 -0.79 11.09
N ILE A 76 -1.36 -0.10 10.52
CA ILE A 76 -0.34 -0.65 9.62
C ILE A 76 1.04 -0.51 10.27
N ASP A 77 1.75 -1.63 10.40
CA ASP A 77 3.09 -1.67 10.99
C ASP A 77 4.19 -1.40 9.94
N ALA A 78 3.95 -1.83 8.70
CA ALA A 78 4.91 -1.66 7.61
C ALA A 78 4.23 -1.24 6.31
N VAL A 79 4.88 -0.38 5.53
CA VAL A 79 4.51 -0.11 4.14
C VAL A 79 5.61 -0.60 3.21
N SER A 80 5.21 -1.22 2.10
CA SER A 80 6.09 -1.61 1.02
C SER A 80 5.61 -0.96 -0.27
N THR A 81 6.49 -0.17 -0.89
CA THR A 81 6.21 0.51 -2.16
C THR A 81 7.22 0.05 -3.20
N SER A 82 6.75 -0.32 -4.38
CA SER A 82 7.61 -0.61 -5.53
C SER A 82 7.76 0.65 -6.36
N LEU A 83 8.96 1.24 -6.40
CA LEU A 83 9.27 2.43 -7.19
C LEU A 83 10.42 2.09 -8.14
N ASN A 84 10.09 1.53 -9.29
CA ASN A 84 11.06 1.00 -10.24
C ASN A 84 11.64 2.05 -11.19
N VAL A 85 11.63 3.33 -10.81
CA VAL A 85 12.11 4.44 -11.65
C VAL A 85 12.73 5.52 -10.79
N ASP A 86 13.78 6.15 -11.31
CA ASP A 86 14.55 7.21 -10.64
C ASP A 86 14.01 8.62 -10.88
N ASN A 87 13.12 8.81 -11.86
CA ASN A 87 12.61 10.13 -12.23
C ASN A 87 11.17 10.12 -12.77
N SER A 88 10.56 11.31 -12.75
CA SER A 88 9.17 11.53 -13.15
C SER A 88 8.89 11.23 -14.63
N GLU A 89 9.84 11.46 -15.54
CA GLU A 89 9.64 11.20 -16.96
C GLU A 89 9.55 9.69 -17.23
N LYS A 90 10.46 8.91 -16.65
CA LYS A 90 10.41 7.45 -16.69
C LYS A 90 9.14 6.92 -16.03
N TYR A 91 8.74 7.47 -14.88
CA TYR A 91 7.49 7.10 -14.19
C TYR A 91 6.27 7.32 -15.10
N ASP A 92 6.15 8.51 -15.70
CA ASP A 92 5.03 8.85 -16.57
C ASP A 92 4.97 7.92 -17.79
N ASN A 93 6.12 7.54 -18.36
CA ASN A 93 6.23 6.65 -19.51
C ASN A 93 5.85 5.19 -19.18
N ILE A 94 6.29 4.68 -18.01
CA ILE A 94 6.13 3.28 -17.62
C ILE A 94 4.79 3.05 -16.90
N CYS A 95 4.53 3.81 -15.85
CA CYS A 95 3.37 3.59 -14.97
C CYS A 95 2.06 4.06 -15.61
N LYS A 96 2.12 5.06 -16.50
CA LYS A 96 0.96 5.65 -17.19
C LYS A 96 -0.22 5.87 -16.24
N SER A 97 0.06 6.51 -15.11
CA SER A 97 -0.90 6.68 -14.04
C SER A 97 -2.16 7.41 -14.54
N ARG A 98 -3.33 6.98 -14.05
CA ARG A 98 -4.62 7.61 -14.38
C ARG A 98 -4.72 9.06 -13.90
N PHE A 99 -3.85 9.47 -12.97
CA PHE A 99 -3.79 10.82 -12.42
C PHE A 99 -2.98 11.79 -13.28
N GLY A 100 -2.39 11.32 -14.39
CA GLY A 100 -1.64 12.15 -15.32
C GLY A 100 -0.15 12.21 -14.98
N LYS A 101 0.49 13.32 -15.37
CA LYS A 101 1.92 13.54 -15.20
C LYS A 101 2.27 14.03 -13.80
N GLY A 102 3.49 13.72 -13.35
CA GLY A 102 4.03 14.23 -12.08
C GLY A 102 3.66 13.41 -10.84
N VAL A 103 2.94 12.30 -11.02
CA VAL A 103 2.51 11.38 -9.95
C VAL A 103 3.70 10.80 -9.17
N PHE A 104 4.88 10.73 -9.80
CA PHE A 104 6.13 10.37 -9.14
C PHE A 104 6.37 11.17 -7.84
N TYR A 105 6.13 12.48 -7.85
CA TYR A 105 6.35 13.31 -6.66
C TYR A 105 5.33 13.04 -5.56
N ASP A 106 4.06 12.79 -5.92
CA ASP A 106 3.02 12.39 -4.95
C ASP A 106 3.35 11.05 -4.29
N VAL A 107 3.86 10.08 -5.07
CA VAL A 107 4.31 8.78 -4.55
C VAL A 107 5.50 8.96 -3.60
N ILE A 108 6.49 9.78 -3.98
CA ILE A 108 7.62 10.11 -3.12
C ILE A 108 7.17 10.77 -1.81
N ASP A 109 6.21 11.70 -1.87
CA ASP A 109 5.70 12.38 -0.69
C ASP A 109 4.88 11.45 0.20
N PHE A 110 4.12 10.52 -0.38
CA PHE A 110 3.48 9.42 0.36
C PHE A 110 4.52 8.56 1.10
N ILE A 111 5.58 8.11 0.41
CA ILE A 111 6.66 7.31 1.02
C ILE A 111 7.33 8.06 2.17
N LYS A 112 7.66 9.35 1.97
CA LYS A 112 8.27 10.19 3.00
C LYS A 112 7.37 10.31 4.22
N GLU A 113 6.07 10.47 4.01
CA GLU A 113 5.11 10.58 5.10
C GLU A 113 4.96 9.25 5.86
N CYS A 114 4.90 8.12 5.15
CA CYS A 114 4.93 6.79 5.76
C CYS A 114 6.18 6.61 6.63
N ARG A 115 7.37 6.98 6.13
CA ARG A 115 8.62 6.92 6.90
C ARG A 115 8.58 7.76 8.18
N LYS A 116 7.85 8.88 8.21
CA LYS A 116 7.73 9.72 9.41
C LYS A 116 6.78 9.13 10.45
N LEU A 117 5.70 8.47 10.02
CA LEU A 117 4.57 8.13 10.88
C LEU A 117 4.43 6.63 11.18
N LEU A 118 5.01 5.76 10.36
CA LEU A 118 4.87 4.31 10.48
C LEU A 118 6.18 3.66 10.95
N PRO A 119 6.10 2.51 11.64
CA PRO A 119 7.29 1.82 12.15
C PRO A 119 8.29 1.41 11.07
N GLU A 120 7.80 0.92 9.92
CA GLU A 120 8.65 0.48 8.82
C GLU A 120 8.14 0.98 7.46
N THR A 121 9.06 1.50 6.65
CA THR A 121 8.81 1.85 5.25
C THR A 121 9.90 1.24 4.39
N LEU A 122 9.51 0.31 3.52
CA LEU A 122 10.38 -0.35 2.55
C LEU A 122 10.06 0.17 1.14
N VAL A 123 11.09 0.60 0.43
CA VAL A 123 10.99 0.91 -1.00
C VAL A 123 11.80 -0.15 -1.74
N THR A 124 11.15 -0.78 -2.71
CA THR A 124 11.78 -1.79 -3.58
C THR A 124 11.91 -1.24 -4.97
N VAL A 125 13.01 -1.63 -5.62
CA VAL A 125 13.36 -1.27 -6.98
C VAL A 125 13.68 -2.58 -7.70
N LEU A 126 13.06 -2.80 -8.85
CA LEU A 126 13.50 -3.82 -9.78
C LEU A 126 14.71 -3.31 -10.55
N ASP A 127 15.76 -4.12 -10.62
CA ASP A 127 16.92 -3.89 -11.48
C ASP A 127 16.47 -4.04 -12.94
N LEU A 128 16.00 -2.95 -13.54
CA LEU A 128 15.60 -2.88 -14.94
C LEU A 128 16.79 -2.33 -15.75
N PRO A 129 17.05 -2.82 -16.97
CA PRO A 129 18.14 -2.31 -17.82
C PRO A 129 18.09 -0.79 -18.09
N GLU A 130 16.94 -0.15 -17.83
CA GLU A 130 16.63 1.25 -18.12
C GLU A 130 16.67 2.16 -16.86
N THR A 131 17.03 1.60 -15.70
CA THR A 131 17.04 2.30 -14.41
C THR A 131 18.45 2.27 -13.82
N ASP A 132 19.02 3.43 -13.53
CA ASP A 132 20.35 3.56 -12.93
C ASP A 132 20.12 4.12 -11.52
N LEU A 133 19.85 3.23 -10.56
CA LEU A 133 19.43 3.53 -9.19
C LEU A 133 20.50 3.21 -8.16
#